data_AF-A0A7V7Y0S0-F1
#
_entry.id   AF-A0A7V7Y0S0-F1
#
_cell.length_a   1.000
_cell.length_b   1.000
_cell.length_c   1.000
_cell.angle_alpha   90.00
_cell.angle_beta   90.00
_cell.angle_gamma   90.00
#
_symmetry.space_group_name_H-M   'P 1'
#
loop_
_entity.id
_entity.type
_entity.pdbx_description
1 polymer ?
#
loop_
_entity_poly.entity_id
_entity_poly.type
_entity_poly.pdbx_seq_one_letter_code
_entity_poly.pdbx_strand_id
1 'polypeptide(L)' 'LLKNLPETLDAQLRTKLQNLLTYEEGIYNAMIYPYSNGKIEAKIPHIKTLKRLSYGFKSFENMKIRIFLINQLIQVK' A
#
# COMPACT_ATOMS: atom_id res chain seq x y z
N LEU A 1 -24.69 7.34 -14.18
CA LEU A 1 -24.63 8.42 -13.17
C LEU A 1 -23.26 9.10 -13.12
N LEU A 2 -22.16 8.38 -12.90
CA LEU A 2 -20.82 9.00 -12.78
C LEU A 2 -20.24 9.56 -14.10
N LYS A 3 -20.79 9.18 -15.26
CA LYS A 3 -20.37 9.67 -16.59
C LYS A 3 -20.80 11.11 -16.87
N ASN A 4 -21.95 11.52 -16.32
CA ASN A 4 -22.53 12.84 -16.54
C ASN A 4 -22.83 13.46 -15.17
N LEU A 5 -21.86 14.17 -14.60
CA LEU A 5 -21.96 14.83 -13.30
C LEU A 5 -22.39 16.29 -13.47
N PRO A 6 -23.23 16.83 -12.57
CA PRO A 6 -23.68 18.22 -12.64
C PRO A 6 -22.51 19.20 -12.48
N GLU A 7 -22.55 20.31 -13.21
CA GLU A 7 -21.51 21.35 -13.18
C GLU A 7 -21.46 22.12 -11.86
N THR A 8 -22.54 22.06 -11.08
CA THR A 8 -22.63 22.66 -9.73
C THR A 8 -21.83 21.88 -8.68
N LEU A 9 -21.34 20.68 -9.01
CA LEU A 9 -20.55 19.86 -8.11
C LEU A 9 -19.12 20.40 -8.02
N ASP A 10 -18.55 20.38 -6.81
CA ASP A 10 -17.14 20.70 -6.60
C ASP A 10 -16.23 19.96 -7.58
N ALA A 11 -15.28 20.70 -8.16
CA ALA A 11 -14.43 20.20 -9.23
C ALA A 11 -13.55 19.04 -8.76
N GLN A 12 -13.01 19.10 -7.54
CA GLN A 12 -12.17 18.02 -7.01
C GLN A 12 -12.99 16.75 -6.78
N LEU A 13 -14.19 16.89 -6.22
CA LEU A 13 -15.12 15.78 -6.04
C LEU A 13 -15.54 15.18 -7.38
N ARG A 14 -15.84 16.02 -8.38
CA ARG A 14 -16.17 15.58 -9.74
C ARG A 14 -15.06 14.72 -10.35
N THR A 15 -13.80 15.16 -10.25
CA THR A 15 -12.65 14.39 -10.72
C THR A 15 -12.50 13.06 -10.00
N LYS A 16 -12.65 13.04 -8.66
CA LYS A 16 -12.59 11.79 -7.88
C LYS A 16 -13.66 10.78 -8.31
N LEU A 17 -14.88 11.25 -8.53
CA LEU A 17 -16.00 10.41 -8.98
C LEU A 17 -15.79 9.87 -10.40
N GLN A 18 -15.26 10.68 -11.31
CA GLN A 18 -14.92 10.24 -12.66
C GLN A 18 -13.79 9.22 -12.65
N ASN A 19 -12.78 9.37 -11.78
CA ASN A 19 -11.69 8.41 -11.65
C ASN A 19 -12.17 7.00 -11.25
N LEU A 20 -13.31 6.87 -10.55
CA LEU A 20 -13.87 5.56 -10.21
C LEU A 20 -14.23 4.75 -11.46
N LEU A 21 -14.62 5.41 -12.57
CA LEU A 21 -14.92 4.75 -13.84
C LEU A 21 -13.70 4.02 -14.41
N THR A 22 -12.49 4.53 -14.18
CA THR A 22 -11.24 3.86 -14.59
C THR A 22 -11.00 2.55 -13.85
N TYR A 23 -11.59 2.39 -12.67
CA TYR A 23 -11.42 1.21 -11.81
C TYR A 23 -12.71 0.37 -11.70
N GLU A 24 -13.67 0.55 -12.61
CA GLU A 24 -14.99 -0.09 -12.57
C GLU A 24 -14.89 -1.61 -12.43
N GLU A 25 -14.06 -2.27 -13.24
CA GLU A 25 -13.84 -3.72 -13.17
C GLU A 25 -13.30 -4.16 -11.81
N GLY A 26 -12.33 -3.42 -11.26
CA GLY A 26 -11.74 -3.72 -9.95
C GLY A 26 -12.75 -3.57 -8.81
N ILE A 27 -13.61 -2.55 -8.87
CA ILE A 27 -14.69 -2.33 -7.91
C ILE A 27 -15.72 -3.47 -8.00
N TYR A 28 -16.13 -3.83 -9.22
CA TYR A 28 -17.06 -4.94 -9.44
C TYR A 28 -16.50 -6.26 -8.87
N ASN A 29 -15.25 -6.59 -9.22
CA ASN A 29 -14.59 -7.79 -8.71
C ASN A 29 -14.48 -7.81 -7.18
N ALA A 30 -14.21 -6.66 -6.55
CA ALA A 30 -14.16 -6.56 -5.09
C ALA A 30 -15.53 -6.77 -4.41
N MET A 31 -16.65 -6.55 -5.12
CA MET A 31 -18.00 -6.82 -4.60
C MET A 31 -18.42 -8.29 -4.78
N ILE A 32 -17.96 -8.94 -5.85
CA ILE A 32 -18.36 -10.31 -6.18
C ILE A 32 -17.52 -11.35 -5.45
N TYR A 33 -16.21 -11.13 -5.34
CA TYR A 33 -15.31 -12.12 -4.76
C TYR A 33 -15.08 -11.88 -3.27
N PRO A 34 -14.93 -12.94 -2.46
CA PRO A 34 -14.64 -12.84 -1.02
C PRO A 34 -13.16 -12.52 -0.73
N TYR A 35 -12.39 -12.10 -1.73
CA TYR A 35 -10.97 -11.78 -1.56
C TYR A 35 -10.81 -10.34 -1.09
N SER A 36 -9.90 -10.14 -0.12
CA SER A 36 -9.55 -8.82 0.37
C SER A 36 -8.07 -8.54 0.14
N ASN A 37 -7.78 -7.36 -0.41
CA ASN A 37 -6.42 -6.83 -0.49
C ASN A 37 -5.82 -6.52 0.89
N GLY A 38 -6.59 -6.62 1.98
CA GLY A 38 -6.14 -6.29 3.34
C GLY A 38 -4.85 -7.01 3.76
N LYS A 39 -4.66 -8.28 3.37
CA LYS A 39 -3.42 -9.02 3.67
C LYS A 39 -2.19 -8.45 2.93
N ILE A 40 -2.38 -7.92 1.73
CA ILE A 40 -1.32 -7.31 0.92
C ILE A 40 -1.04 -5.90 1.46
N GLU A 41 -2.09 -5.12 1.68
CA GLU A 41 -2.01 -3.77 2.24
C GLU A 41 -1.33 -3.76 3.61
N ALA A 42 -1.62 -4.74 4.47
CA ALA A 42 -0.95 -4.89 5.76
C ALA A 42 0.58 -5.02 5.63
N LYS A 43 1.10 -5.56 4.53
CA LYS A 43 2.55 -5.73 4.29
C LYS A 43 3.22 -4.43 3.84
N ILE A 44 2.50 -3.51 3.17
CA ILE A 44 3.08 -2.27 2.63
C ILE A 44 3.75 -1.40 3.72
N PRO A 45 3.13 -1.15 4.89
CA PRO A 45 3.76 -0.42 5.99
C PRO A 45 5.03 -1.10 6.53
N HIS A 46 5.06 -2.44 6.61
CA HIS A 46 6.25 -3.18 7.03
C HIS A 46 7.39 -3.00 6.03
N ILE A 47 7.12 -3.08 4.73
CA ILE A 47 8.12 -2.85 3.67
C ILE A 47 8.63 -1.41 3.70
N LYS A 48 7.73 -0.42 3.87
CA LYS A 48 8.12 1.00 3.98
C LYS A 48 9.00 1.24 5.21
N THR A 49 8.68 0.60 6.34
CA THR A 49 9.47 0.70 7.58
C THR A 49 10.83 0.06 7.41
N LEU A 50 10.88 -1.14 6.83
CA LEU A 50 12.12 -1.82 6.47
C LEU A 50 12.99 -0.90 5.60
N LYS A 51 12.45 -0.39 4.48
CA LYS A 51 13.17 0.51 3.58
C LYS A 51 13.75 1.75 4.28
N ARG A 52 13.01 2.36 5.22
CA ARG A 52 13.50 3.51 6.01
C ARG A 52 14.63 3.12 6.96
N LEU A 53 14.50 1.99 7.65
CA LEU A 53 15.54 1.47 8.54
C LEU A 53 16.80 1.07 7.76
N SER A 54 16.64 0.65 6.52
CA SER A 54 17.73 0.24 5.62
C SER A 54 18.46 1.40 4.93
N TYR A 55 18.06 2.66 5.16
CA TYR A 55 18.74 3.79 4.56
C TYR A 55 20.17 3.89 5.11
N GLY A 56 21.18 3.89 4.23
CA GLY A 56 22.60 3.91 4.59
C GLY A 56 23.29 2.53 4.69
N PHE A 57 22.57 1.43 4.49
CA PHE A 57 23.19 0.11 4.39
C PHE A 57 23.78 -0.13 3.01
N LYS A 58 25.10 -0.37 2.97
CA LYS A 58 25.82 -0.73 1.74
C LYS A 58 25.60 -2.19 1.32
N SER A 59 25.19 -3.06 2.25
CA SER A 59 24.89 -4.47 1.96
C SER A 59 23.57 -4.91 2.60
N PHE A 60 22.82 -5.73 1.87
CA PHE A 60 21.60 -6.37 2.35
C PHE A 60 21.88 -7.29 3.56
N GLU A 61 23.07 -7.88 3.61
CA GLU A 61 23.47 -8.77 4.70
C GLU A 61 23.64 -8.02 6.02
N ASN A 62 24.28 -6.84 6.00
CA ASN A 62 24.40 -6.00 7.19
C ASN A 62 23.04 -5.49 7.68
N MET A 63 22.13 -5.21 6.73
CA MET A 63 20.75 -4.83 7.04
C MET A 63 20.02 -5.98 7.75
N LYS A 64 20.09 -7.21 7.22
CA LYS A 64 19.48 -8.40 7.83
C LYS A 64 20.04 -8.68 9.22
N ILE A 65 21.36 -8.66 9.39
CA ILE A 65 22.01 -8.88 10.69
C ILE A 65 21.49 -7.86 11.71
N ARG A 66 21.42 -6.58 11.36
CA ARG A 66 20.92 -5.55 12.29
C ARG A 66 19.44 -5.73 12.63
N ILE A 67 18.60 -6.13 11.67
CA ILE A 67 17.20 -6.45 11.95
C ILE A 67 17.11 -7.62 12.94
N PHE A 68 17.90 -8.66 12.76
CA PHE A 68 17.94 -9.80 13.67
C PHE A 68 18.45 -9.40 15.06
N LEU A 69 19.44 -8.53 15.16
CA LEU A 69 19.92 -8.00 16.45
C LEU A 69 18.85 -7.15 17.15
N ILE A 70 18.18 -6.23 16.45
CA ILE A 70 17.12 -5.38 17.00
C ILE A 70 15.95 -6.22 17.54
N ASN A 71 15.60 -7.30 16.84
CA ASN A 71 14.55 -8.22 17.27
C ASN A 71 15.05 -9.31 18.23
N GLN A 72 16.31 -9.24 18.69
CA GLN A 72 16.94 -10.22 19.59
C GLN A 72 16.88 -11.67 19.09
N LEU A 73 16.86 -11.86 17.77
CA LEU A 73 16.81 -13.17 17.11
C LEU A 73 18.19 -13.83 17.01
N ILE A 74 19.26 -13.03 17.13
CA ILE A 74 20.64 -13.49 17.18
C ILE A 74 21.35 -12.77 18.33
N GLN A 75 22.29 -13.45 18.99
CA GLN A 75 23.15 -12.87 20.01
C GLN A 75 24.59 -12.86 19.48
N VAL A 76 25.24 -11.71 19.55
CA VAL A 76 26.69 -11.64 19.35
C VAL A 76 27.31 -12.04 20.68
N LYS A 77 28.11 -13.11 20.66
CA LYS A 77 28.91 -13.53 21.82
C LYS A 77 29.93 -12.47 22.21
#